data_AF-A0A1Y0N547-F1
#
_entry.id   AF-A0A1Y0N547-F1
#
_cell.length_a   1.000
_cell.length_b   1.000
_cell.length_c   1.000
_cell.angle_alpha   90.00
_cell.angle_beta   90.00
_cell.angle_gamma   90.00
#
_symmetry.space_group_name_H-M   'P 1'
#
loop_
_entity.id
_entity.type
_entity.pdbx_description
1 polymer ?
#
loop_
_entity_poly.entity_id
_entity_poly.type
_entity_poly.pdbx_seq_one_letter_code
_entity_poly.pdbx_strand_id
1 'polypeptide(L)'
;MCPARRRASASEREYAADLVRLYRRAKEQPDGILCVNPEAPPEEQATLDYKDPAVLLSALDRFASQGFFDDWLGGDVKNLLIQEFFNKLRAEGKTHEVAKEETAQKFCISESTVQRALVKSNP
;
A
#
# COMPACT_ATOMS: atom_id res chain seq x y z
N MET A 1 -23.86 -18.91 -22.07
CA MET A 1 -23.76 -17.47 -21.78
C MET A 1 -22.70 -17.27 -20.73
N CYS A 2 -21.57 -16.64 -21.06
CA CYS A 2 -20.63 -16.20 -20.03
C CYS A 2 -21.32 -15.08 -19.22
N PRO A 3 -21.31 -15.12 -17.88
CA PRO A 3 -21.85 -14.01 -17.10
C PRO A 3 -21.13 -12.73 -17.51
N ALA A 4 -21.87 -11.63 -17.64
CA ALA A 4 -21.32 -10.32 -17.97
C ALA A 4 -20.11 -10.06 -17.05
N ARG A 5 -18.92 -9.91 -17.64
CA ARG A 5 -17.69 -9.63 -16.87
C ARG A 5 -17.93 -8.34 -16.10
N ARG A 6 -18.10 -8.43 -14.79
CA ARG A 6 -18.14 -7.26 -13.92
C ARG A 6 -16.78 -6.59 -14.07
N ARG A 7 -16.76 -5.34 -14.57
CA ARG A 7 -15.53 -4.56 -14.57
C ARG A 7 -15.16 -4.29 -13.11
N ALA A 8 -13.87 -4.40 -12.79
CA ALA A 8 -13.34 -3.92 -11.51
C ALA A 8 -13.73 -2.45 -11.33
N SER A 9 -14.06 -2.09 -10.09
CA SER A 9 -14.38 -0.72 -9.69
C SER A 9 -13.21 0.24 -9.93
N ALA A 10 -13.45 1.54 -9.80
CA ALA A 10 -12.38 2.53 -9.93
C ALA A 10 -11.31 2.36 -8.83
N SER A 11 -11.73 2.12 -7.58
CA SER A 11 -10.83 1.91 -6.44
C SER A 11 -9.96 0.67 -6.63
N GLU A 12 -10.53 -0.47 -6.99
CA GLU A 12 -9.75 -1.71 -7.22
C GLU A 12 -8.69 -1.54 -8.32
N ARG A 13 -9.01 -0.78 -9.37
CA ARG A 13 -8.05 -0.48 -10.45
C ARG A 13 -6.95 0.47 -9.97
N GLU A 14 -7.29 1.46 -9.16
CA GLU A 14 -6.31 2.36 -8.54
C GLU A 14 -5.38 1.60 -7.59
N TYR A 15 -5.92 0.71 -6.74
CA TYR A 15 -5.13 -0.16 -5.86
C TYR A 15 -4.16 -1.04 -6.63
N ALA A 16 -4.64 -1.71 -7.69
CA ALA A 16 -3.78 -2.53 -8.54
C ALA A 16 -2.67 -1.69 -9.21
N ALA A 17 -3.00 -0.47 -9.64
CA ALA A 17 -2.04 0.44 -10.25
C ALA A 17 -0.99 0.93 -9.24
N ASP A 18 -1.38 1.24 -7.99
CA ASP A 18 -0.48 1.63 -6.91
C ASP A 18 0.47 0.47 -6.55
N LEU A 19 -0.03 -0.76 -6.45
CA LEU A 19 0.81 -1.95 -6.21
C LEU A 19 1.82 -2.17 -7.34
N VAL A 20 1.40 -2.08 -8.61
CA VAL A 20 2.29 -2.19 -9.77
C VAL A 20 3.34 -1.08 -9.77
N ARG A 21 2.96 0.16 -9.40
CA ARG A 21 3.90 1.28 -9.28
C ARG A 21 4.98 1.00 -8.24
N LEU A 22 4.60 0.52 -7.05
CA LEU A 22 5.56 0.17 -5.99
C LEU A 22 6.56 -0.89 -6.45
N TYR A 23 6.09 -1.99 -7.06
CA TYR A 23 6.98 -3.05 -7.55
C TYR A 23 7.92 -2.58 -8.67
N ARG A 24 7.46 -1.70 -9.56
CA ARG A 24 8.34 -1.09 -10.58
C ARG A 24 9.42 -0.22 -9.95
N ARG A 25 9.05 0.63 -8.98
CA ARG A 25 10.00 1.47 -8.24
C ARG A 25 11.03 0.63 -7.46
N ALA A 26 10.61 -0.48 -6.85
CA ALA A 26 11.52 -1.41 -6.18
C ALA A 26 12.49 -2.07 -7.15
N LYS A 27 12.00 -2.51 -8.33
CA LYS A 27 12.85 -3.08 -9.39
C LYS A 27 13.93 -2.12 -9.89
N GLU A 28 13.66 -0.82 -9.86
CA GLU A 28 14.61 0.23 -10.29
C GLU A 28 15.68 0.53 -9.23
N GLN A 29 15.55 0.04 -8.01
CA GLN A 29 16.56 0.22 -6.96
C GLN A 29 17.80 -0.67 -7.21
N PRO A 30 19.03 -0.20 -6.90
CA PRO A 30 20.26 -0.97 -7.12
C PRO A 30 20.28 -2.35 -6.44
N ASP A 31 19.70 -2.44 -5.24
CA ASP A 31 19.57 -3.66 -4.45
C ASP A 31 18.23 -4.40 -4.69
N GLY A 32 17.26 -3.72 -5.31
CA GLY A 32 15.90 -4.20 -5.51
C GLY A 32 14.96 -3.90 -4.35
N ILE A 33 15.41 -3.12 -3.35
CA ILE A 33 14.68 -2.87 -2.10
C ILE A 33 14.22 -1.41 -2.07
N LEU A 34 12.91 -1.20 -2.00
CA LEU A 34 12.31 0.12 -1.84
C LEU A 34 11.93 0.36 -0.39
N CYS A 35 12.54 1.35 0.27
CA CYS A 35 12.04 1.90 1.53
C CYS A 35 10.93 2.92 1.23
N VAL A 36 9.72 2.68 1.74
CA VAL A 36 8.57 3.57 1.48
C VAL A 36 8.48 4.74 2.48
N ASN A 37 9.22 4.68 3.58
CA ASN A 37 9.29 5.67 4.65
C ASN A 37 10.74 5.93 5.13
N PRO A 38 11.62 6.47 4.27
CA PRO A 38 13.05 6.62 4.57
C PRO A 38 13.34 7.57 5.74
N GLU A 39 12.41 8.47 6.08
CA GLU A 39 12.54 9.41 7.20
C GLU A 39 12.30 8.76 8.58
N ALA A 40 11.80 7.52 8.61
CA ALA A 40 11.58 6.78 9.86
C ALA A 40 12.90 6.19 10.40
N PRO A 41 13.00 5.98 11.72
CA PRO A 41 14.11 5.21 12.32
C PRO A 41 14.28 3.86 11.61
N PRO A 42 15.52 3.35 11.44
CA PRO A 42 15.77 2.10 10.70
C PRO A 42 14.90 0.91 11.12
N GLU A 43 14.60 0.80 12.42
CA GLU A 43 13.75 -0.23 13.01
C GLU A 43 12.25 -0.13 12.68
N GLU A 44 11.81 1.01 12.13
CA GLU A 44 10.43 1.32 11.74
C GLU A 44 10.27 1.47 10.22
N GLN A 45 11.36 1.30 9.46
CA GLN A 45 11.33 1.40 8.00
C GLN A 45 10.58 0.22 7.40
N ALA A 46 9.52 0.50 6.64
CA ALA A 46 8.85 -0.47 5.81
C ALA A 46 9.54 -0.54 4.46
N THR A 47 10.00 -1.75 4.13
CA THR A 47 10.71 -2.04 2.91
C THR A 47 9.93 -3.01 2.04
N LEU A 48 10.01 -2.82 0.72
CA LEU A 48 9.51 -3.74 -0.28
C LEU A 48 10.69 -4.29 -1.08
N ASP A 49 10.97 -5.59 -0.93
CA ASP A 49 11.94 -6.29 -1.77
C ASP A 49 11.25 -6.81 -3.04
N TYR A 50 11.65 -6.31 -4.21
CA TYR A 50 11.14 -6.78 -5.50
C TYR A 50 11.40 -8.27 -5.76
N LYS A 51 12.47 -8.82 -5.16
CA LYS A 51 12.86 -10.22 -5.31
C LYS A 51 12.05 -11.15 -4.40
N ASP A 52 11.41 -10.63 -3.37
CA ASP A 52 10.48 -11.38 -2.54
C ASP A 52 9.05 -11.23 -3.06
N PRO A 53 8.50 -12.26 -3.74
CA PRO A 53 7.16 -12.19 -4.29
C PRO A 53 6.08 -12.37 -3.21
N ALA A 54 6.39 -12.65 -1.94
CA ALA A 54 5.41 -12.99 -0.91
C ALA A 54 4.30 -11.94 -0.79
N VAL A 55 4.67 -10.67 -0.79
CA VAL A 55 3.74 -9.53 -0.70
C VAL A 55 2.82 -9.47 -1.94
N LEU A 56 3.37 -9.69 -3.14
CA LEU A 56 2.60 -9.71 -4.39
C LEU A 56 1.69 -10.94 -4.47
N LEU A 57 2.20 -12.12 -4.14
CA LEU A 57 1.45 -13.38 -4.15
C LEU A 57 0.30 -13.33 -3.15
N SER A 58 0.53 -12.81 -1.94
CA SER A 58 -0.53 -12.60 -0.94
C SER A 58 -1.65 -11.69 -1.46
N ALA A 59 -1.31 -10.61 -2.16
CA ALA A 59 -2.30 -9.73 -2.78
C ALA A 59 -3.08 -10.43 -3.92
N LEU A 60 -2.38 -11.20 -4.75
CA LEU A 60 -2.97 -11.93 -5.88
C LEU A 60 -3.83 -13.13 -5.43
N ASP A 61 -3.43 -13.85 -4.38
CA ASP A 61 -4.19 -14.97 -3.81
C ASP A 61 -5.51 -14.48 -3.20
N ARG A 62 -5.50 -13.33 -2.53
CA ARG A 62 -6.74 -12.68 -2.04
C ARG A 62 -7.64 -12.26 -3.19
N PHE A 63 -7.07 -11.61 -4.20
CA PHE A 63 -7.83 -11.24 -5.41
C PHE A 63 -8.43 -12.47 -6.11
N ALA A 64 -7.66 -13.56 -6.24
CA ALA A 64 -8.12 -14.79 -6.88
C ALA A 64 -9.23 -15.50 -6.08
N SER A 65 -9.15 -15.47 -4.75
CA SER A 65 -10.12 -16.12 -3.87
C SER A 65 -11.42 -15.32 -3.67
N GLN A 66 -11.34 -13.99 -3.61
CA GLN A 66 -12.49 -13.13 -3.29
C GLN A 66 -13.06 -12.42 -4.52
N GLY A 67 -12.28 -12.28 -5.60
CA GLY A 67 -12.65 -11.58 -6.82
C GLY A 67 -12.53 -10.06 -6.74
N PHE A 68 -12.01 -9.55 -5.63
CA PHE A 68 -11.72 -8.14 -5.35
C PHE A 68 -10.50 -8.05 -4.43
N PHE A 69 -9.83 -6.90 -4.41
CA PHE A 69 -8.87 -6.60 -3.34
C PHE A 69 -9.70 -6.20 -2.13
N ASP A 70 -9.81 -7.08 -1.13
CA ASP A 70 -10.51 -6.77 0.12
C ASP A 70 -9.99 -5.44 0.71
N ASP A 71 -10.84 -4.72 1.45
CA ASP A 71 -10.40 -3.59 2.27
C ASP A 71 -9.34 -4.03 3.31
N TRP A 72 -9.20 -5.33 3.52
CA TRP A 72 -8.09 -5.98 4.18
C TRP A 72 -7.16 -6.63 3.14
N LEU A 73 -6.44 -5.84 2.34
CA LEU A 73 -5.14 -6.28 1.85
C LEU A 73 -4.34 -6.81 3.06
N GLY A 74 -3.67 -7.96 2.92
CA GLY A 74 -2.84 -8.52 4.00
C GLY A 74 -2.01 -7.40 4.62
N GLY A 75 -1.96 -7.34 5.96
CA GLY A 75 -1.61 -6.14 6.73
C GLY A 75 -0.40 -5.38 6.16
N ASP A 76 0.58 -6.12 5.65
CA ASP A 76 1.84 -5.59 5.14
C ASP A 76 1.66 -4.79 3.85
N VAL A 77 0.88 -5.26 2.87
CA VAL A 77 0.64 -4.53 1.60
C VAL A 77 -0.14 -3.24 1.86
N LYS A 78 -1.17 -3.30 2.71
CA LYS A 78 -1.99 -2.13 3.01
C LYS A 78 -1.17 -1.08 3.76
N ASN A 79 -0.35 -1.50 4.73
CA ASN A 79 0.50 -0.57 5.48
C ASN A 79 1.53 0.09 4.57
N LEU A 80 2.13 -0.65 3.63
CA LEU A 80 3.04 -0.08 2.63
C LEU A 80 2.36 1.00 1.76
N LEU A 81 1.14 0.75 1.29
CA LEU A 81 0.37 1.72 0.52
C LEU A 81 -0.06 2.94 1.35
N ILE A 82 -0.47 2.72 2.60
CA ILE A 82 -0.80 3.80 3.54
C ILE A 82 0.42 4.69 3.77
N GLN A 83 1.60 4.10 4.01
CA GLN A 83 2.83 4.84 4.24
C GLN A 83 3.30 5.58 2.99
N GLU A 84 3.27 4.95 1.82
CA GLU A 84 3.64 5.61 0.56
C GLU A 84 2.75 6.85 0.32
N PHE A 85 1.43 6.69 0.47
CA PHE A 85 0.49 7.78 0.24
C PHE A 85 0.63 8.90 1.28
N PHE A 86 0.77 8.55 2.55
CA PHE A 86 1.02 9.52 3.62
C PHE A 86 2.31 10.31 3.36
N ASN A 87 3.42 9.63 3.03
CA ASN A 87 4.70 10.27 2.78
C ASN A 87 4.68 11.13 1.51
N LYS A 88 3.91 10.74 0.49
CA LYS A 88 3.67 11.59 -0.67
C LYS A 88 3.01 12.91 -0.27
N LEU A 89 1.96 12.88 0.54
CA LEU A 89 1.30 14.10 1.04
C LEU A 89 2.24 14.96 1.89
N ARG A 90 3.09 14.33 2.71
CA ARG A 90 4.13 15.02 3.49
C ARG A 90 5.16 15.70 2.60
N ALA A 91 5.60 15.04 1.53
CA ALA A 91 6.52 15.60 0.54
C ALA A 91 5.90 16.76 -0.26
N GLU A 92 4.58 16.76 -0.45
CA GLU A 92 3.82 17.88 -1.03
C GLU A 92 3.62 19.06 -0.05
N GLY A 93 4.16 18.98 1.17
CA GLY A 93 4.11 20.05 2.17
C GLY A 93 2.85 20.03 3.06
N LYS A 94 2.02 18.99 2.97
CA LYS A 94 0.85 18.85 3.85
C LYS A 94 1.29 18.63 5.30
N THR A 95 0.55 19.20 6.25
CA THR A 95 0.77 18.96 7.68
C THR A 95 0.50 17.50 8.02
N HIS A 96 1.04 17.05 9.16
CA HIS A 96 0.84 15.67 9.62
C HIS A 96 -0.66 15.32 9.73
N GLU A 97 -1.45 16.20 10.36
CA GLU A 97 -2.89 15.99 10.55
C GLU A 97 -3.65 15.94 9.23
N VAL A 98 -3.36 16.85 8.29
CA VAL A 98 -4.02 16.87 6.98
C VAL A 98 -3.63 15.63 6.16
N ALA A 99 -2.35 15.24 6.18
CA ALA A 99 -1.90 14.03 5.49
C ALA A 99 -2.57 12.77 6.05
N LYS A 100 -2.72 12.69 7.37
CA LYS A 100 -3.39 11.57 8.05
C LYS A 100 -4.89 11.52 7.74
N GLU A 101 -5.57 12.65 7.74
CA GLU A 101 -7.00 12.75 7.38
C GLU A 101 -7.24 12.36 5.92
N GLU A 102 -6.48 12.92 4.98
CA GLU A 102 -6.60 12.59 3.56
C GLU A 102 -6.27 11.11 3.29
N THR A 103 -5.30 10.54 4.01
CA THR A 103 -4.99 9.11 3.96
C THR A 103 -6.15 8.26 4.50
N ALA A 104 -6.74 8.64 5.64
CA ALA A 104 -7.90 7.97 6.21
C ALA A 104 -9.08 7.96 5.22
N GLN A 105 -9.33 9.07 4.55
CA GLN A 105 -10.35 9.20 3.51
C GLN A 105 -10.07 8.32 2.29
N LYS A 106 -8.84 8.35 1.73
CA LYS A 106 -8.48 7.55 0.54
C LYS A 106 -8.67 6.05 0.79
N PHE A 107 -8.26 5.57 1.96
CA PHE A 107 -8.30 4.14 2.30
C PHE A 107 -9.57 3.72 3.04
N CYS A 108 -10.56 4.62 3.20
CA CYS A 108 -11.81 4.38 3.93
C CYS A 108 -11.61 3.76 5.33
N ILE A 109 -10.60 4.24 6.07
CA ILE A 109 -10.25 3.76 7.42
C ILE A 109 -10.21 4.91 8.42
N SER A 110 -10.25 4.59 9.72
CA SER A 110 -10.07 5.62 10.75
C SER A 110 -8.64 6.16 10.77
N GLU A 111 -8.47 7.43 11.16
CA GLU A 111 -7.15 8.01 11.43
C GLU A 111 -6.34 7.20 12.44
N SER A 112 -7.00 6.56 13.43
CA SER A 112 -6.33 5.68 14.38
C SER A 112 -5.76 4.41 13.73
N THR A 113 -6.39 3.93 12.64
CA THR A 113 -5.89 2.82 11.83
C THR A 113 -4.71 3.29 10.98
N VAL A 114 -4.77 4.50 10.41
CA VAL A 114 -3.65 5.12 9.71
C VAL A 114 -2.46 5.24 10.67
N GLN A 115 -2.64 5.85 11.84
CA GLN A 115 -1.58 5.99 12.84
C GLN A 115 -0.98 4.64 13.23
N ARG A 116 -1.81 3.61 13.41
CA ARG A 116 -1.30 2.26 13.68
C ARG A 116 -0.51 1.67 12.52
N ALA A 117 -0.88 1.93 11.26
CA ALA A 117 -0.13 1.48 10.09
C ALA A 117 1.17 2.27 9.88
N LEU A 118 1.22 3.52 10.34
CA LEU A 118 2.46 4.32 10.37
C LEU A 118 3.44 3.84 11.45
N VAL A 119 2.93 3.25 12.54
CA VAL A 119 3.74 2.74 13.67
C VAL A 119 4.05 1.24 13.56
N LYS A 120 3.14 0.44 12.99
CA LYS A 120 3.31 -1.00 12.74
C LYS A 120 3.97 -1.23 11.38
N SER A 121 5.27 -0.99 11.31
CA SER A 121 6.18 -1.69 10.39
C SER A 121 7.01 -2.68 11.20
N ASN A 122 6.34 -3.67 11.81
CA ASN A 122 6.96 -4.83 12.46
C ASN A 122 5.82 -5.82 12.74
N PRO A 123 5.90 -7.11 12.38
CA PRO A 123 7.09 -7.95 12.14
C PRO A 123 7.45 -8.20 10.66
#